data_AF-A0A9K3HT62-F1
#
_entry.id   AF-A0A9K3HT62-F1
#
_cell.length_a   1.000
_cell.length_b   1.000
_cell.length_c   1.000
_cell.angle_alpha   90.00
_cell.angle_beta   90.00
_cell.angle_gamma   90.00
#
_symmetry.space_group_name_H-M   'P 1'
#
loop_
_entity.id
_entity.type
_entity.pdbx_description
1 polymer ?
#
loop_
_entity_poly.entity_id
_entity_poly.type
_entity_poly.pdbx_seq_one_letter_code
_entity_poly.pdbx_strand_id
1 'polypeptide(L)'
;MKKLKGCLYSTSESNTKLPDLGPDLIMSEILARLPAKCVGRAKKVCKEWLSCISSKEFVMMHCRHMCKGSRQKVLSIGQESCFISSTGVDLVDEKTMITLPFHVRSSDVWILSSLNGLLCVCLRNTFEMLIWNPLIRSCINISDSKSYVFFKIYSDAICLYIDSSNDYRVLHIKRGRFTVDVMAYSRRTSHWKRIPFLQKKALPY
;
A
#
# COMPACT_ATOMS: atom_id res chain seq x y z
N MET A 1 28.73 -28.39 -32.58
CA MET A 1 29.08 -27.04 -32.08
C MET A 1 28.73 -26.95 -30.59
N LYS A 2 29.76 -26.74 -29.75
CA LYS A 2 29.86 -26.19 -28.37
C LYS A 2 28.60 -26.33 -27.46
N LYS A 3 28.47 -27.32 -26.57
CA LYS A 3 29.11 -27.61 -25.25
C LYS A 3 29.08 -26.46 -24.21
N LEU A 4 28.29 -26.71 -23.16
CA LEU A 4 28.26 -26.03 -21.86
C LEU A 4 29.65 -26.02 -21.20
N LYS A 5 30.08 -24.85 -20.72
CA LYS A 5 31.16 -24.63 -19.73
C LYS A 5 30.49 -23.89 -18.56
N GLY A 6 30.52 -24.32 -17.30
CA GLY A 6 31.63 -24.91 -16.57
C GLY A 6 32.34 -23.80 -15.81
N CYS A 7 31.77 -23.33 -14.69
CA CYS A 7 32.42 -22.38 -13.77
C CYS A 7 33.17 -23.17 -12.70
N LEU A 8 34.43 -23.46 -12.95
CA LEU A 8 35.40 -23.88 -11.94
C LEU A 8 36.19 -22.63 -11.53
N TYR A 9 36.23 -22.32 -10.24
CA TYR A 9 37.21 -21.40 -9.68
C TYR A 9 38.15 -22.18 -8.78
N SER A 10 39.42 -22.17 -9.17
CA SER A 10 40.57 -22.63 -8.39
C SER A 10 40.78 -21.74 -7.16
N THR A 11 41.09 -22.38 -6.04
CA THR A 11 41.53 -21.77 -4.77
C THR A 11 42.91 -21.15 -4.88
N SER A 12 43.07 -19.91 -4.39
CA SER A 12 43.81 -19.56 -3.16
C SER A 12 44.30 -18.11 -3.20
N GLU A 13 43.68 -17.24 -2.39
CA GLU A 13 44.34 -16.08 -1.77
C GLU A 13 43.42 -15.57 -0.65
N SER A 14 43.97 -15.47 0.56
CA SER A 14 43.28 -15.12 1.78
C SER A 14 42.82 -13.66 1.74
N ASN A 15 41.61 -13.45 1.24
CA ASN A 15 40.85 -12.25 1.51
C ASN A 15 39.62 -12.72 2.29
N THR A 16 39.34 -12.13 3.45
CA THR A 16 38.17 -12.45 4.28
C THR A 16 36.89 -12.09 3.54
N LYS A 17 36.53 -12.90 2.54
CA LYS A 17 35.26 -12.81 1.85
C LYS A 17 34.21 -13.18 2.88
N LEU A 18 33.40 -12.18 3.26
CA LEU A 18 32.13 -12.42 3.95
C LEU A 18 31.44 -13.62 3.27
N PRO A 19 30.90 -14.58 4.04
CA PRO A 19 30.17 -15.69 3.47
C PRO A 19 29.13 -15.14 2.49
N ASP A 20 29.13 -15.65 1.26
CA ASP A 20 28.21 -15.19 0.22
C ASP A 20 26.78 -15.48 0.69
N LEU A 21 26.11 -14.45 1.16
CA LEU A 21 24.74 -14.54 1.64
C LEU A 21 23.85 -14.66 0.41
N GLY A 22 23.27 -15.85 0.20
CA GLY A 22 22.39 -16.11 -0.93
C GLY A 22 21.29 -15.03 -1.07
N PRO A 23 20.92 -14.61 -2.29
CA PRO A 23 19.95 -13.55 -2.52
C PRO A 23 18.64 -13.76 -1.78
N ASP A 24 18.16 -15.01 -1.69
CA ASP A 24 16.92 -15.36 -1.01
C ASP A 24 16.98 -15.04 0.49
N LEU A 25 18.10 -15.32 1.15
CA LEU A 25 18.28 -15.04 2.57
C LEU A 25 18.38 -13.53 2.84
N ILE A 26 19.03 -12.78 1.94
CA ILE A 26 19.04 -11.31 2.01
C ILE A 26 17.62 -10.78 1.89
N MET A 27 16.82 -11.28 0.95
CA MET A 27 15.45 -10.83 0.76
C MET A 27 14.56 -11.18 1.97
N SER A 28 14.56 -12.45 2.41
CA SER A 28 13.61 -12.93 3.41
C SER A 28 13.99 -12.61 4.85
N GLU A 29 15.28 -12.64 5.19
CA GLU A 29 15.73 -12.49 6.57
C GLU A 29 16.24 -11.08 6.88
N ILE A 30 16.78 -10.38 5.89
CA ILE A 30 17.32 -9.03 6.09
C ILE A 30 16.31 -7.99 5.63
N LEU A 31 16.09 -7.85 4.32
CA LEU A 31 15.30 -6.76 3.75
C LEU A 31 13.84 -6.81 4.18
N ALA A 32 13.23 -8.00 4.27
CA ALA A 32 11.85 -8.14 4.72
C ALA A 32 11.63 -7.68 6.18
N ARG A 33 12.69 -7.59 6.98
CA ARG A 33 12.64 -7.14 8.38
C ARG A 33 12.99 -5.66 8.57
N LEU A 34 13.52 -4.99 7.54
CA LEU A 34 13.89 -3.58 7.60
C LEU A 34 12.67 -2.66 7.54
N PRO A 35 12.76 -1.43 8.08
CA PRO A 35 11.72 -0.41 7.90
C PRO A 35 11.42 -0.14 6.42
N ALA A 36 10.14 0.11 6.09
CA ALA A 36 9.68 0.31 4.71
C ALA A 36 10.47 1.40 3.95
N LYS A 37 10.93 2.44 4.64
CA LYS A 37 11.77 3.50 4.05
C LYS A 37 13.14 3.00 3.61
N CYS A 38 13.76 2.11 4.38
CA CYS A 38 15.04 1.49 4.04
C CYS A 38 14.88 0.56 2.84
N VAL A 39 13.82 -0.26 2.85
CA VAL A 39 13.44 -1.11 1.71
C VAL A 39 13.18 -0.28 0.43
N GLY A 40 12.51 0.86 0.55
CA GLY A 40 12.30 1.78 -0.57
C GLY A 40 13.61 2.35 -1.13
N ARG A 41 14.62 2.58 -0.29
CA ARG A 41 15.97 2.99 -0.74
C ARG A 41 16.71 1.83 -1.41
N ALA A 42 16.55 0.61 -0.89
CA ALA A 42 17.17 -0.60 -1.45
C ALA A 42 16.71 -0.89 -2.89
N LYS A 43 15.50 -0.46 -3.28
CA LYS A 43 15.04 -0.47 -4.69
C LYS A 43 15.96 0.29 -5.66
N LYS A 44 16.80 1.20 -5.18
CA LYS A 44 17.70 2.00 -6.01
C LYS A 44 19.08 1.37 -6.20
N VAL A 45 19.36 0.23 -5.59
CA VAL A 45 20.69 -0.42 -5.65
C VAL A 45 20.96 -0.99 -7.04
N CYS A 46 20.07 -1.85 -7.56
CA CYS A 46 20.16 -2.37 -8.92
C CYS A 46 18.78 -2.81 -9.45
N LYS A 47 18.70 -3.21 -10.73
CA LYS A 47 17.45 -3.62 -11.40
C LYS A 47 16.88 -4.91 -10.81
N GLU A 48 17.74 -5.84 -10.42
CA GLU A 48 17.37 -7.10 -9.77
C GLU A 48 16.71 -6.82 -8.42
N TRP A 49 17.32 -5.95 -7.60
CA TRP A 49 16.75 -5.53 -6.32
C TRP A 49 15.43 -4.79 -6.49
N LEU A 50 15.35 -3.87 -7.46
CA LEU A 50 14.08 -3.21 -7.79
C LEU A 50 12.99 -4.22 -8.13
N SER A 51 13.31 -5.22 -8.96
CA SER A 51 12.39 -6.29 -9.37
C SER A 51 11.96 -7.15 -8.18
N CYS A 52 12.92 -7.69 -7.42
CA CYS A 52 12.67 -8.55 -6.26
C CYS A 52 11.88 -7.83 -5.17
N ILE A 53 12.24 -6.60 -4.81
CA ILE A 53 11.56 -5.83 -3.76
C ILE A 53 10.17 -5.34 -4.23
N SER A 54 9.97 -5.18 -5.54
CA SER A 54 8.65 -4.85 -6.10
C SER A 54 7.79 -6.09 -6.37
N SER A 55 8.33 -7.29 -6.16
CA SER A 55 7.59 -8.54 -6.27
C SER A 55 6.49 -8.63 -5.20
N LYS A 56 5.46 -9.40 -5.53
CA LYS A 56 4.29 -9.55 -4.65
C LYS A 56 4.67 -10.34 -3.38
N GLU A 57 5.52 -11.35 -3.56
CA GLU A 57 6.02 -12.26 -2.55
C GLU A 57 6.79 -11.47 -1.48
N PHE A 58 7.70 -10.61 -1.92
CA PHE A 58 8.45 -9.74 -1.02
C PHE A 58 7.53 -8.77 -0.27
N VAL A 59 6.60 -8.10 -0.97
CA VAL A 59 5.69 -7.13 -0.33
C VAL A 59 4.84 -7.81 0.75
N MET A 60 4.26 -8.98 0.48
CA MET A 60 3.47 -9.71 1.48
C MET A 60 4.32 -10.18 2.66
N MET A 61 5.53 -10.66 2.40
CA MET A 61 6.48 -11.08 3.43
C MET A 61 6.86 -9.90 4.32
N HIS A 62 7.25 -8.76 3.72
CA HIS A 62 7.57 -7.52 4.43
C HIS A 62 6.38 -7.02 5.26
N CYS A 63 5.16 -6.98 4.69
CA CYS A 63 3.96 -6.59 5.43
C CYS A 63 3.73 -7.49 6.65
N ARG A 64 3.85 -8.82 6.50
CA ARG A 64 3.72 -9.77 7.62
C ARG A 64 4.75 -9.52 8.73
N HIS A 65 5.98 -9.15 8.39
CA HIS A 65 6.98 -8.79 9.38
C HIS A 65 6.68 -7.46 10.07
N MET A 66 6.20 -6.46 9.32
CA MET A 66 5.85 -5.15 9.87
C MET A 66 4.59 -5.16 10.75
N CYS A 67 3.67 -6.09 10.52
CA CYS A 67 2.47 -6.25 11.34
C CYS A 67 2.74 -6.94 12.69
N LYS A 68 3.93 -7.52 12.92
CA LYS A 68 4.26 -8.24 14.15
C LYS A 68 4.85 -7.31 15.22
N GLY A 69 4.32 -7.42 16.45
CA GLY A 69 4.91 -6.84 17.67
C GLY A 69 4.95 -5.31 17.69
N SER A 70 6.03 -4.76 18.26
CA SER A 70 6.27 -3.33 18.51
C SER A 70 6.58 -2.47 17.28
N ARG A 71 6.47 -3.03 16.07
CA ARG A 71 6.81 -2.36 14.80
C ARG A 71 5.62 -1.65 14.14
N GLN A 72 4.46 -1.68 14.79
CA GLN A 72 3.28 -0.99 14.33
C GLN A 72 3.49 0.52 14.41
N LYS A 73 2.96 1.21 13.40
CA LYS A 73 3.01 2.66 13.29
C LYS A 73 1.59 3.20 13.47
N VAL A 74 1.44 4.25 14.27
CA VAL A 74 0.19 4.97 14.43
C VAL A 74 0.27 6.25 13.63
N LEU A 75 -0.76 6.50 12.81
CA LEU A 75 -0.96 7.78 12.14
C LEU A 75 -1.92 8.61 12.99
N SER A 76 -1.42 9.72 13.52
CA SER A 76 -2.21 10.70 14.25
C SER A 76 -2.47 11.92 13.36
N ILE A 77 -3.74 12.25 13.14
CA ILE A 77 -4.18 13.40 12.36
C ILE A 77 -4.70 14.46 13.34
N GLY A 78 -3.93 15.53 13.53
CA GLY A 78 -4.32 16.69 14.32
C GLY A 78 -5.02 17.76 13.47
N GLN A 79 -5.32 18.91 14.08
CA GLN A 79 -5.96 20.01 13.36
C GLN A 79 -5.06 20.59 12.26
N GLU A 80 -3.79 20.85 12.60
CA GLU A 80 -2.84 21.50 11.70
C GLU A 80 -1.82 20.52 11.11
N SER A 81 -1.51 19.44 11.82
CA SER A 81 -0.41 18.53 11.47
C SER A 81 -0.77 17.06 11.60
N CYS A 82 -0.08 16.23 10.81
CA CYS A 82 -0.15 14.78 10.85
C CYS A 82 1.20 14.20 11.31
N PHE A 83 1.17 13.15 12.11
CA PHE A 83 2.38 12.50 12.64
C PHE A 83 2.29 10.98 12.53
N ILE A 84 3.41 10.35 12.25
CA ILE A 84 3.60 8.91 12.47
C ILE A 84 4.44 8.71 13.71
N SER A 85 3.95 7.89 14.65
CA SER A 85 4.69 7.40 15.81
C SER A 85 4.77 5.87 15.78
N SER A 86 5.71 5.31 16.55
CA SER A 86 5.83 3.86 16.76
C SER A 86 5.13 3.48 18.07
N THR A 87 4.52 2.29 18.13
CA THR A 87 3.88 1.80 19.37
C THR A 87 4.82 0.96 20.25
N GLY A 88 6.11 0.93 19.95
CA GLY A 88 7.09 0.08 20.63
C GLY A 88 7.62 0.70 21.92
N VAL A 89 7.65 -0.08 22.99
CA VAL A 89 8.07 0.34 24.35
C VAL A 89 9.56 0.72 24.43
N ASP A 90 10.39 0.20 23.51
CA ASP A 90 11.86 0.36 23.52
C ASP A 90 12.40 1.29 22.42
N LEU A 91 11.52 1.89 21.62
CA LEU A 91 11.93 2.84 20.59
C LEU A 91 11.62 4.24 21.10
N VAL A 92 12.67 5.06 21.25
CA VAL A 92 12.57 6.52 21.42
C VAL A 92 11.41 7.00 20.56
N ASP A 93 10.49 7.77 21.13
CA ASP A 93 9.24 8.23 20.51
C ASP A 93 9.52 9.02 19.23
N GLU A 94 9.83 8.30 18.14
CA GLU A 94 10.21 8.83 16.85
C GLU A 94 8.94 9.31 16.17
N LYS A 95 8.52 10.51 16.57
CA LYS A 95 7.41 11.23 15.97
C LYS A 95 7.90 11.92 14.71
N THR A 96 7.58 11.34 13.55
CA THR A 96 7.88 11.96 12.26
C THR A 96 6.69 12.77 11.78
N MET A 97 6.87 14.07 11.61
CA MET A 97 5.86 14.92 10.97
C MET A 97 5.69 14.55 9.49
N ILE A 98 4.45 14.42 9.05
CA ILE A 98 4.10 14.16 7.67
C ILE A 98 3.63 15.45 7.03
N THR A 99 4.27 15.81 5.93
CA THR A 99 3.75 16.80 4.99
C THR A 99 2.71 16.13 4.12
N LEU A 100 1.49 16.66 4.10
CA LEU A 100 0.43 16.17 3.23
C LEU A 100 0.80 16.49 1.77
N PRO A 101 0.67 15.52 0.85
CA PRO A 101 0.97 15.74 -0.58
C PRO A 101 -0.14 16.51 -1.32
N PHE A 102 -1.13 17.05 -0.60
CA PHE A 102 -2.30 17.76 -1.14
C PHE A 102 -2.60 18.99 -0.27
N HIS A 103 -3.15 20.04 -0.89
CA HIS A 103 -3.38 21.35 -0.26
C HIS A 103 -4.68 21.38 0.56
N VAL A 104 -4.71 20.69 1.69
CA VAL A 104 -5.83 20.73 2.65
C VAL A 104 -5.34 20.79 4.09
N ARG A 105 -6.20 21.24 5.01
CA ARG A 105 -5.92 21.14 6.44
C ARG A 105 -5.97 19.67 6.87
N SER A 106 -5.13 19.30 7.82
CA SER A 106 -5.07 17.93 8.35
C SER A 106 -6.45 17.47 8.88
N SER A 107 -7.22 18.37 9.51
CA SER A 107 -8.59 18.11 9.99
C SER A 107 -9.63 17.81 8.92
N ASP A 108 -9.31 18.08 7.65
CA ASP A 108 -10.20 17.85 6.50
C ASP A 108 -9.91 16.50 5.80
N VAL A 109 -9.04 15.67 6.38
CA VAL A 109 -8.74 14.31 5.88
C VAL A 109 -9.56 13.28 6.63
N TRP A 110 -10.42 12.55 5.92
CA TRP A 110 -11.15 11.39 6.45
C TRP A 110 -10.52 10.09 6.00
N ILE A 111 -10.13 9.24 6.95
CA ILE A 111 -9.66 7.88 6.65
C ILE A 111 -10.89 6.98 6.50
N LEU A 112 -11.07 6.42 5.31
CA LEU A 112 -12.21 5.55 4.98
C LEU A 112 -11.87 4.07 5.14
N SER A 113 -10.64 3.70 4.81
CA SER A 113 -10.17 2.31 4.89
C SER A 113 -8.64 2.26 4.91
N SER A 114 -8.07 1.17 5.42
CA SER A 114 -6.63 0.92 5.46
C SER A 114 -6.31 -0.51 5.04
N LEU A 115 -5.21 -0.71 4.31
CA LEU A 115 -4.71 -2.03 3.93
C LEU A 115 -3.21 -2.00 3.66
N ASN A 116 -2.44 -2.82 4.39
CA ASN A 116 -0.98 -2.95 4.22
C ASN A 116 -0.21 -1.60 4.19
N GLY A 117 -0.65 -0.64 5.01
CA GLY A 117 -0.05 0.71 5.07
C GLY A 117 -0.49 1.68 3.98
N LEU A 118 -1.35 1.26 3.05
CA LEU A 118 -2.11 2.16 2.18
C LEU A 118 -3.39 2.61 2.88
N LEU A 119 -3.74 3.86 2.70
CA LEU A 119 -4.96 4.47 3.21
C LEU A 119 -5.84 4.90 2.04
N CYS A 120 -7.13 4.62 2.12
CA CYS A 120 -8.12 5.28 1.28
C CYS A 120 -8.68 6.45 2.08
N VAL A 121 -8.51 7.67 1.58
CA VAL A 121 -8.93 8.90 2.25
C VAL A 121 -9.91 9.70 1.40
N CYS A 122 -10.80 10.44 2.05
CA CYS A 122 -11.64 11.46 1.44
C CYS A 122 -11.23 12.84 1.95
N LEU A 123 -11.16 13.82 1.06
CA LEU A 123 -10.96 15.23 1.42
C LEU A 123 -12.33 15.89 1.66
N ARG A 124 -12.52 16.51 2.83
CA ARG A 124 -13.81 17.11 3.22
C ARG A 124 -14.19 18.32 2.36
N ASN A 125 -13.21 19.10 1.93
CA ASN A 125 -13.42 20.34 1.18
C ASN A 125 -13.70 20.09 -0.32
N THR A 126 -13.00 19.13 -0.94
CA THR A 126 -13.15 18.83 -2.37
C THR A 126 -13.99 17.59 -2.66
N PHE A 127 -14.31 16.78 -1.65
CA PHE A 127 -14.94 15.46 -1.78
C PHE A 127 -14.15 14.49 -2.67
N GLU A 128 -12.86 14.76 -2.86
CA GLU A 128 -11.96 13.89 -3.60
C GLU A 128 -11.56 12.67 -2.79
N MET A 129 -11.48 11.52 -3.48
CA MET A 129 -11.05 10.27 -2.91
C MET A 129 -9.64 9.95 -3.39
N LEU A 130 -8.75 9.65 -2.44
CA LEU A 130 -7.35 9.40 -2.73
C LEU A 130 -6.91 8.07 -2.12
N ILE A 131 -6.04 7.35 -2.82
CA ILE A 131 -5.20 6.31 -2.21
C ILE A 131 -3.90 6.98 -1.78
N TRP A 132 -3.60 6.93 -0.49
CA TRP A 132 -2.46 7.59 0.12
C TRP A 132 -1.53 6.61 0.83
N ASN A 133 -0.24 6.71 0.53
CA ASN A 133 0.83 6.09 1.32
C ASN A 133 1.57 7.16 2.13
N PRO A 134 1.31 7.27 3.45
CA PRO A 134 1.90 8.32 4.27
C PRO A 134 3.41 8.13 4.50
N LEU A 135 3.95 6.91 4.37
CA LEU A 135 5.36 6.61 4.59
C LEU A 135 6.27 7.11 3.45
N ILE A 136 5.80 7.00 2.21
CA ILE A 136 6.54 7.46 1.02
C ILE A 136 5.98 8.77 0.45
N ARG A 137 4.99 9.37 1.12
CA ARG A 137 4.37 10.65 0.77
C ARG A 137 3.84 10.68 -0.68
N SER A 138 3.27 9.55 -1.11
CA SER A 138 2.70 9.40 -2.45
C SER A 138 1.20 9.20 -2.34
N CYS A 139 0.44 9.89 -3.18
CA CYS A 139 -1.00 9.72 -3.31
C CYS A 139 -1.42 9.63 -4.76
N ILE A 140 -2.55 8.97 -5.00
CA ILE A 140 -3.19 8.88 -6.31
C ILE A 140 -4.64 9.29 -6.11
N ASN A 141 -5.11 10.24 -6.91
CA ASN A 141 -6.52 10.61 -6.96
C ASN A 141 -7.30 9.54 -7.73
N ILE A 142 -8.35 9.02 -7.10
CA ILE A 142 -9.22 8.00 -7.68
C ILE A 142 -10.63 8.51 -7.89
N SER A 143 -10.94 9.78 -7.64
CA SER A 143 -12.25 10.33 -8.00
C SER A 143 -12.49 10.29 -9.51
N ASP A 144 -13.71 9.97 -9.91
CA ASP A 144 -14.16 10.20 -11.29
C ASP A 144 -14.47 11.70 -11.47
N SER A 145 -13.91 12.32 -12.50
CA SER A 145 -14.06 13.76 -12.79
C SER A 145 -15.51 14.15 -13.08
N LYS A 146 -16.37 13.18 -13.36
CA LYS A 146 -17.76 13.42 -13.77
C LYS A 146 -18.74 13.68 -12.62
N SER A 147 -18.34 13.57 -11.35
CA SER A 147 -19.24 13.70 -10.21
C SER A 147 -18.73 14.69 -9.17
N TYR A 148 -19.49 15.76 -8.93
CA TYR A 148 -19.15 16.82 -7.96
C TYR A 148 -19.12 16.33 -6.51
N VAL A 149 -19.89 15.29 -6.19
CA VAL A 149 -19.85 14.60 -4.89
C VAL A 149 -19.59 13.14 -5.15
N PHE A 150 -18.31 12.74 -5.12
CA PHE A 150 -17.92 11.38 -5.44
C PHE A 150 -18.31 10.39 -4.32
N PHE A 151 -18.13 10.78 -3.05
CA PHE A 151 -18.39 9.98 -1.85
C PHE A 151 -19.33 10.69 -0.87
N LYS A 152 -20.32 9.95 -0.33
CA LYS A 152 -21.26 10.44 0.69
C LYS A 152 -20.96 9.81 2.05
N ILE A 153 -20.39 10.58 2.97
CA ILE A 153 -19.91 10.08 4.27
C ILE A 153 -20.92 9.29 5.10
N TYR A 154 -22.20 9.69 5.10
CA TYR A 154 -23.23 9.06 5.93
C TYR A 154 -23.98 7.91 5.25
N SER A 155 -23.68 7.62 3.98
CA SER A 155 -24.47 6.67 3.18
C SER A 155 -23.63 5.65 2.46
N ASP A 156 -22.41 6.01 2.08
CA ASP A 156 -21.53 5.15 1.30
C ASP A 156 -20.59 4.36 2.22
N ALA A 157 -20.20 3.17 1.78
CA ALA A 157 -19.17 2.37 2.41
C ALA A 157 -17.99 2.18 1.46
N ILE A 158 -16.77 2.26 2.02
CA ILE A 158 -15.52 2.10 1.29
C ILE A 158 -14.68 1.02 1.96
N CYS A 159 -14.07 0.16 1.16
CA CYS A 159 -13.15 -0.86 1.66
C CYS A 159 -11.98 -1.07 0.68
N LEU A 160 -10.76 -1.10 1.21
CA LEU A 160 -9.61 -1.59 0.48
C LEU A 160 -9.55 -3.11 0.57
N TYR A 161 -9.30 -3.77 -0.55
CA TYR A 161 -9.09 -5.22 -0.59
C TYR A 161 -8.05 -5.59 -1.64
N ILE A 162 -7.52 -6.81 -1.53
CA ILE A 162 -6.68 -7.43 -2.55
C ILE A 162 -7.49 -8.55 -3.17
N ASP A 163 -7.59 -8.56 -4.49
CA ASP A 163 -8.32 -9.61 -5.22
C ASP A 163 -7.43 -10.84 -5.51
N SER A 164 -7.99 -11.87 -6.14
CA SER A 164 -7.24 -13.08 -6.52
C SER A 164 -6.10 -12.80 -7.52
N SER A 165 -6.15 -11.70 -8.27
CA SER A 165 -5.05 -11.26 -9.14
C SER A 165 -3.94 -10.49 -8.41
N ASN A 166 -4.05 -10.35 -7.07
CA ASN A 166 -3.21 -9.51 -6.21
C ASN A 166 -3.21 -8.03 -6.61
N ASP A 167 -4.32 -7.55 -7.17
CA ASP A 167 -4.53 -6.15 -7.47
C ASP A 167 -5.12 -5.46 -6.23
N TYR A 168 -4.54 -4.33 -5.84
CA TYR A 168 -5.11 -3.51 -4.78
C TYR A 168 -6.31 -2.78 -5.34
N ARG A 169 -7.46 -3.01 -4.72
CA ARG A 169 -8.73 -2.47 -5.16
C ARG A 169 -9.42 -1.68 -4.08
N VAL A 170 -10.24 -0.74 -4.52
CA VAL A 170 -11.15 -0.01 -3.65
C VAL A 170 -12.56 -0.43 -4.02
N LEU A 171 -13.31 -0.99 -3.07
CA LEU A 171 -14.74 -1.22 -3.20
C LEU A 171 -15.47 0.02 -2.71
N HIS A 172 -16.41 0.50 -3.51
CA HIS A 172 -17.30 1.59 -3.16
C HIS A 172 -18.75 1.15 -3.31
N ILE A 173 -19.43 1.07 -2.17
CA ILE A 173 -20.85 0.77 -2.10
C ILE A 173 -21.58 2.11 -1.93
N LYS A 174 -22.26 2.55 -2.98
CA LYS A 174 -23.09 3.76 -3.00
C LYS A 174 -24.51 3.39 -2.62
N ARG A 175 -25.01 3.96 -1.53
CA ARG A 175 -26.39 3.73 -1.08
C ARG A 175 -27.26 4.92 -1.47
N GLY A 176 -28.18 4.68 -2.40
CA GLY A 176 -29.27 5.59 -2.73
C GLY A 176 -30.50 5.32 -1.85
N ARG A 177 -31.54 6.16 -2.00
CA ARG A 177 -32.80 6.00 -1.26
C ARG A 177 -33.44 4.62 -1.48
N PHE A 178 -33.30 4.06 -2.69
CA PHE A 178 -33.87 2.76 -3.08
C PHE A 178 -32.93 1.89 -3.92
N THR A 179 -31.67 2.29 -4.06
CA THR A 179 -30.69 1.62 -4.93
C THR A 179 -29.40 1.39 -4.18
N VAL A 180 -28.71 0.32 -4.55
CA VAL A 180 -27.33 0.06 -4.11
C VAL A 180 -26.50 -0.14 -5.36
N ASP A 181 -25.52 0.74 -5.56
CA ASP A 181 -24.55 0.64 -6.64
C ASP A 181 -23.21 0.23 -6.07
N VAL A 182 -22.61 -0.80 -6.65
CA VAL A 182 -21.30 -1.30 -6.24
C VAL A 182 -20.30 -1.02 -7.34
N MET A 183 -19.24 -0.30 -7.00
CA MET A 183 -18.15 0.05 -7.90
C MET A 183 -16.84 -0.51 -7.32
N ALA A 184 -15.93 -0.95 -8.18
CA ALA A 184 -14.59 -1.33 -7.80
C ALA A 184 -13.55 -0.59 -8.63
N TYR A 185 -12.62 0.08 -7.96
CA TYR A 185 -11.43 0.64 -8.56
C TYR A 185 -10.34 -0.42 -8.62
N SER A 186 -9.67 -0.54 -9.77
CA SER A 186 -8.45 -1.33 -9.91
C SER A 186 -7.25 -0.41 -9.98
N ARG A 187 -6.27 -0.58 -9.08
CA ARG A 187 -5.01 0.17 -9.16
C ARG A 187 -4.22 -0.18 -10.40
N ARG A 188 -4.29 -1.44 -10.86
CA ARG A 188 -3.61 -1.88 -12.08
C ARG A 188 -4.17 -1.21 -13.33
N THR A 189 -5.49 -1.10 -13.46
CA THR A 189 -6.10 -0.47 -14.65
C THR A 189 -6.34 1.02 -14.47
N SER A 190 -6.23 1.56 -13.26
CA SER A 190 -6.51 2.95 -12.91
C SER A 190 -7.93 3.41 -13.27
N HIS A 191 -8.92 2.53 -13.15
CA HIS A 191 -10.31 2.85 -13.51
C HIS A 191 -11.30 2.17 -12.56
N TRP A 192 -12.46 2.80 -12.41
CA TRP A 192 -13.63 2.22 -11.76
C TRP A 192 -14.42 1.34 -12.72
N LYS A 193 -14.91 0.21 -12.21
CA LYS A 193 -15.86 -0.66 -12.89
C LYS A 193 -17.06 -0.91 -12.00
N ARG A 194 -18.25 -0.84 -12.58
CA ARG A 194 -19.47 -1.24 -11.87
C ARG A 194 -19.48 -2.76 -11.73
N ILE A 195 -19.73 -3.23 -10.52
CA ILE A 195 -19.96 -4.64 -10.25
C ILE A 195 -21.46 -4.87 -10.38
N PRO A 196 -21.93 -5.71 -11.32
CA PRO A 196 -23.33 -6.07 -11.40
C PRO A 196 -23.66 -6.89 -10.15
N PHE A 197 -24.34 -6.26 -9.19
CA PHE A 197 -24.90 -6.97 -8.06
C PHE A 197 -26.15 -7.73 -8.52
N LEU A 198 -26.43 -8.90 -7.94
CA LEU A 198 -27.61 -9.70 -8.23
C LEU A 198 -28.87 -8.85 -8.02
N GLN A 199 -29.37 -8.23 -9.09
CA GLN A 199 -30.79 -7.91 -9.18
C GLN A 199 -31.47 -9.26 -9.09
N LYS A 200 -32.01 -9.61 -7.91
CA LYS A 200 -32.99 -10.69 -7.83
C LYS A 200 -34.00 -10.38 -8.91
N LYS A 201 -34.07 -11.24 -9.94
CA LYS A 201 -35.20 -11.23 -10.89
C LYS A 201 -36.44 -11.19 -10.01
N ALA A 202 -37.21 -10.10 -10.09
CA ALA A 202 -38.54 -10.10 -9.54
C ALA A 202 -39.25 -11.27 -10.22
N LEU A 203 -39.60 -12.30 -9.45
CA LEU A 203 -40.49 -13.33 -9.96
C LEU A 203 -41.80 -12.62 -10.29
N PRO A 204 -42.33 -12.76 -11.52
CA PRO A 204 -43.63 -12.22 -11.84
C PRO A 204 -44.68 -12.90 -10.95
N TYR A 205 -45.54 -12.09 -10.34
CA TYR A 205 -46.75 -12.54 -9.65
C TYR A 205 -47.72 -13.17 -10.65
#